data_AF-A0A2N3D5W0-F1
#
_entry.id   AF-A0A2N3D5W0-F1
#
_cell.length_a   1.000
_cell.length_b   1.000
_cell.length_c   1.000
_cell.angle_alpha   90.00
_cell.angle_beta   90.00
_cell.angle_gamma   90.00
#
_symmetry.space_group_name_H-M   'P 1'
#
loop_
_entity.id
_entity.type
_entity.pdbx_description
1 polymer ?
#
loop_
_entity_poly.entity_id
_entity_poly.type
_entity_poly.pdbx_seq_one_letter_code
_entity_poly.pdbx_strand_id
1 'polypeptide(L)'
;MTTGTRLAGLLLLTSSLTFPGVLHAQAVPVETDPPAQDVLDDQTDSDDEYEQPDISVPGGGIIVTGRRGRNPERSSTQVLNVLSEADIARTGAGDIAGALGRVSGLSVVGDGRVFVRGLGDRYSLALLNGLPLPSPEPLSRVVPLDIFPTDVISSSLVQKTYSANFPGEFGGGVINLTTKAIPSENFLDISIGASGDTETTFENGLTYFGSRLDTFGFDNGNRDIPSNLQAFFNSGLRVGDLSRDESGAIAGQLFPLNLVTLQKNNHLPANFSANLTGGLSFELGGDTYLGVIATAGISNKWRNRSVLSEVGNADLTQIFETSNTFITDNNILVNALLGFGLDIGEHTIRWTNLYIRDTLKTARLGTRTNVNLGDSGFDFQRQQTAWFERQLIDTQLVAELDFGKLDVDLRGGYARSEREAPFNAEFEYVRTNNPGDPFG
;
A
#
# COMPACT_ATOMS: atom_id res chain seq x y z
N MET A 1 32.57 -14.48 6.28
CA MET A 1 31.19 -14.51 6.79
C MET A 1 30.25 -14.45 5.59
N THR A 2 29.78 -15.60 5.13
CA THR A 2 28.94 -15.74 3.92
C THR A 2 28.06 -16.99 4.07
N THR A 3 26.93 -16.86 4.76
CA THR A 3 25.96 -17.96 4.93
C THR A 3 24.51 -17.56 4.61
N GLY A 4 24.27 -16.38 4.05
CA GLY A 4 22.92 -15.92 3.70
C GLY A 4 22.41 -16.37 2.32
N THR A 5 23.29 -16.76 1.38
CA THR A 5 22.91 -16.93 -0.03
C THR A 5 22.57 -18.36 -0.46
N ARG A 6 22.76 -19.36 0.41
CA ARG A 6 22.56 -20.79 0.03
C ARG A 6 21.17 -21.35 0.36
N LEU A 7 20.34 -20.66 1.15
CA LEU A 7 18.97 -21.14 1.42
C LEU A 7 17.93 -20.70 0.37
N ALA A 8 18.17 -19.59 -0.34
CA ALA A 8 17.23 -19.09 -1.35
C ALA A 8 17.11 -19.97 -2.61
N GLY A 9 18.12 -20.80 -2.88
CA GLY A 9 18.17 -21.64 -4.09
C GLY A 9 17.36 -22.95 -4.00
N LEU A 10 17.03 -23.43 -2.79
CA LEU A 10 16.43 -24.76 -2.60
C LEU A 10 14.89 -24.77 -2.66
N LEU A 11 14.26 -23.59 -2.53
CA LEU A 11 12.80 -23.43 -2.61
C LEU A 11 12.25 -23.24 -4.04
N LEU A 12 13.12 -23.00 -5.02
CA LEU A 12 12.73 -22.70 -6.42
C LEU A 12 12.57 -23.92 -7.33
N LEU A 13 12.73 -25.15 -6.81
CA LEU A 13 12.80 -26.37 -7.62
C LEU A 13 11.54 -27.26 -7.59
N THR A 14 10.46 -26.88 -6.90
CA THR A 14 9.26 -27.73 -6.73
C THR A 14 8.02 -27.30 -7.52
N SER A 15 8.04 -26.18 -8.27
CA SER A 15 6.81 -25.60 -8.85
C SER A 15 6.59 -25.80 -10.35
N SER A 16 7.40 -26.59 -11.06
CA SER A 16 7.15 -26.88 -12.48
C SER A 16 6.41 -28.21 -12.67
N LEU A 17 5.08 -28.21 -12.63
CA LEU A 17 4.19 -29.11 -13.40
C LEU A 17 2.73 -28.97 -12.93
N THR A 18 1.93 -28.14 -13.62
CA THR A 18 0.50 -28.41 -13.88
C THR A 18 -0.02 -27.47 -14.97
N PHE A 19 -0.50 -28.04 -16.07
CA PHE A 19 -1.27 -27.36 -17.13
C PHE A 19 -2.68 -27.00 -16.62
N PRO A 20 -3.30 -25.86 -17.02
CA PRO A 20 -4.68 -25.56 -16.66
C PRO A 20 -5.67 -26.15 -17.68
N GLY A 21 -6.66 -26.90 -17.17
CA GLY A 21 -7.89 -27.22 -17.90
C GLY A 21 -8.91 -26.09 -17.72
N VAL A 22 -9.45 -25.58 -18.82
CA VAL A 22 -10.50 -24.56 -18.84
C VAL A 22 -11.85 -25.20 -18.49
N LEU A 23 -12.57 -24.65 -17.49
CA LEU A 23 -13.96 -24.99 -17.19
C LEU A 23 -14.85 -23.78 -17.44
N HIS A 24 -15.88 -23.96 -18.27
CA HIS A 24 -16.93 -22.97 -18.55
C HIS A 24 -18.00 -22.99 -17.44
N ALA A 25 -18.39 -21.80 -16.95
CA ALA A 25 -19.52 -21.64 -16.04
C ALA A 25 -20.87 -21.76 -16.77
N GLN A 26 -21.82 -22.51 -16.19
CA GLN A 26 -23.21 -22.59 -16.64
C GLN A 26 -24.04 -21.43 -16.08
N ALA A 27 -24.94 -20.89 -16.90
CA ALA A 27 -25.88 -19.83 -16.54
C ALA A 27 -27.07 -20.36 -15.72
N VAL A 28 -27.46 -19.63 -14.68
CA VAL A 28 -28.67 -19.89 -13.87
C VAL A 28 -29.83 -19.02 -14.40
N PRO A 29 -31.08 -19.52 -14.50
CA PRO A 29 -32.20 -18.73 -14.99
C PRO A 29 -32.72 -17.74 -13.94
N VAL A 30 -33.18 -16.58 -14.40
CA VAL A 30 -33.80 -15.51 -13.59
C VAL A 30 -35.26 -15.89 -13.32
N GLU A 31 -35.65 -15.95 -12.04
CA GLU A 31 -37.04 -16.03 -11.59
C GLU A 31 -37.45 -14.67 -11.00
N THR A 32 -38.63 -14.19 -11.37
CA THR A 32 -39.16 -12.85 -11.10
C THR A 32 -39.91 -12.77 -9.76
N ASP A 33 -39.52 -11.86 -8.88
CA ASP A 33 -40.23 -11.57 -7.61
C ASP A 33 -41.54 -10.78 -7.81
N PRO A 34 -42.61 -11.10 -7.05
CA PRO A 34 -43.79 -10.23 -6.89
C PRO A 34 -43.62 -9.18 -5.76
N PRO A 35 -44.45 -8.13 -5.72
CA PRO A 35 -44.15 -6.90 -4.99
C PRO A 35 -44.38 -6.97 -3.47
N ALA A 36 -43.59 -6.17 -2.76
CA ALA A 36 -43.49 -6.04 -1.31
C ALA A 36 -44.82 -5.74 -0.59
N GLN A 37 -45.06 -6.49 0.49
CA GLN A 37 -45.98 -6.13 1.57
C GLN A 37 -45.18 -5.87 2.83
N ASP A 38 -45.46 -4.72 3.47
CA ASP A 38 -44.95 -4.32 4.77
C ASP A 38 -45.30 -5.38 5.84
N VAL A 39 -44.27 -6.03 6.38
CA VAL A 39 -44.37 -6.77 7.64
C VAL A 39 -43.40 -6.10 8.61
N LEU A 40 -43.96 -5.30 9.51
CA LEU A 40 -43.34 -4.92 10.77
C LEU A 40 -43.24 -6.20 11.62
N ASP A 41 -42.17 -6.97 11.42
CA ASP A 41 -41.83 -8.07 12.32
C ASP A 41 -40.98 -7.55 13.48
N ASP A 42 -41.56 -7.72 14.66
CA ASP A 42 -40.96 -7.66 15.98
C ASP A 42 -39.79 -8.65 16.01
N GLN A 43 -38.57 -8.17 15.74
CA GLN A 43 -37.37 -8.99 15.88
C GLN A 43 -37.11 -9.22 17.36
N THR A 44 -37.67 -10.33 17.84
CA THR A 44 -37.13 -11.11 18.95
C THR A 44 -35.61 -11.20 18.81
N ASP A 45 -34.89 -10.82 19.86
CA ASP A 45 -33.45 -11.03 20.04
C ASP A 45 -33.05 -12.44 19.56
N SER A 46 -32.56 -12.55 18.33
CA SER A 46 -31.72 -13.67 17.95
C SER A 46 -30.38 -13.42 18.61
N ASP A 47 -30.01 -14.32 19.54
CA ASP A 47 -28.65 -14.51 20.04
C ASP A 47 -27.73 -14.98 18.88
N ASP A 48 -27.66 -14.21 17.79
CA ASP A 48 -26.58 -14.34 16.84
C ASP A 48 -25.33 -13.86 17.58
N GLU A 49 -24.43 -14.80 17.84
CA GLU A 49 -23.16 -14.58 18.50
C GLU A 49 -22.34 -13.57 17.66
N TYR A 50 -22.49 -12.28 17.98
CA TYR A 50 -21.70 -11.23 17.37
C TYR A 50 -20.25 -11.42 17.81
N GLU A 51 -19.43 -12.01 16.95
CA GLU A 51 -17.96 -11.93 17.07
C GLU A 51 -17.58 -10.45 17.08
N GLN A 52 -17.17 -9.96 18.25
CA GLN A 52 -16.75 -8.58 18.36
C GLN A 52 -15.39 -8.39 17.68
N PRO A 53 -15.24 -7.33 16.88
CA PRO A 53 -13.96 -7.02 16.28
C PRO A 53 -12.93 -6.71 17.37
N ASP A 54 -11.72 -7.22 17.21
CA ASP A 54 -10.60 -6.83 18.07
C ASP A 54 -10.23 -5.39 17.76
N ILE A 55 -10.37 -4.51 18.75
CA ILE A 55 -10.07 -3.09 18.65
C ILE A 55 -9.08 -2.74 19.74
N SER A 56 -7.90 -2.25 19.37
CA SER A 56 -6.90 -1.79 20.31
C SER A 56 -6.84 -0.27 20.35
N VAL A 57 -7.47 0.36 21.35
CA VAL A 57 -7.52 1.83 21.52
C VAL A 57 -6.94 2.25 22.87
N PRO A 58 -6.31 3.44 22.99
CA PRO A 58 -5.83 3.90 24.30
C PRO A 58 -6.99 4.16 25.27
N GLY A 59 -6.89 3.67 26.51
CA GLY A 59 -7.92 3.89 27.54
C GLY A 59 -9.25 3.18 27.27
N GLY A 60 -9.28 2.24 26.32
CA GLY A 60 -10.33 1.24 26.19
C GLY A 60 -9.67 -0.12 26.13
N GLY A 61 -10.17 -1.08 26.91
CA GLY A 61 -9.61 -2.43 26.89
C GLY A 61 -9.68 -3.04 25.48
N ILE A 62 -8.66 -3.80 25.11
CA ILE A 62 -8.69 -4.67 23.94
C ILE A 62 -9.87 -5.63 24.11
N ILE A 63 -10.84 -5.53 23.22
CA ILE A 63 -11.91 -6.50 23.15
C ILE A 63 -11.36 -7.70 22.38
N VAL A 64 -10.71 -8.63 23.08
CA VAL A 64 -10.30 -9.91 22.50
C VAL A 64 -11.56 -10.68 22.11
N THR A 65 -11.56 -11.25 20.90
CA THR A 65 -12.58 -12.22 20.45
C THR A 65 -12.76 -13.29 21.54
N GLY A 66 -13.91 -13.26 22.23
CA GLY A 66 -14.21 -14.17 23.34
C GLY A 66 -14.84 -13.52 24.58
N ARG A 67 -14.78 -12.20 24.76
CA ARG A 67 -15.54 -11.51 25.83
C ARG A 67 -16.87 -11.00 25.30
N ARG A 68 -18.01 -11.50 25.80
CA ARG A 68 -19.36 -10.96 25.54
C ARG A 68 -19.40 -9.47 25.92
N GLY A 69 -19.38 -8.61 24.93
CA GLY A 69 -19.38 -7.15 25.06
C GLY A 69 -20.43 -6.56 24.12
N ARG A 70 -20.87 -5.35 24.44
CA ARG A 70 -21.86 -4.62 23.65
C ARG A 70 -21.19 -4.02 22.43
N ASN A 71 -21.91 -3.97 21.30
CA ASN A 71 -21.43 -3.32 20.08
C ASN A 71 -20.86 -1.92 20.42
N PRO A 72 -19.56 -1.66 20.14
CA PRO A 72 -18.90 -0.41 20.51
C PRO A 72 -19.58 0.82 19.91
N GLU A 73 -20.23 0.68 18.75
CA GLU A 73 -21.01 1.75 18.12
C GLU A 73 -22.26 2.10 18.91
N ARG A 74 -22.89 1.12 19.57
CA ARG A 74 -24.11 1.31 20.37
C ARG A 74 -23.81 1.80 21.80
N SER A 75 -22.66 1.43 22.36
CA SER A 75 -22.27 1.84 23.71
C SER A 75 -21.50 3.15 23.76
N SER A 76 -21.01 3.64 22.63
CA SER A 76 -20.24 4.88 22.54
C SER A 76 -21.13 6.12 22.60
N THR A 77 -20.64 7.16 23.28
CA THR A 77 -21.26 8.51 23.25
C THR A 77 -20.72 9.35 22.08
N GLN A 78 -19.67 8.86 21.42
CA GLN A 78 -19.00 9.46 20.28
C GLN A 78 -19.51 8.86 18.97
N VAL A 79 -19.46 9.66 17.90
CA VAL A 79 -19.74 9.16 16.55
C VAL A 79 -18.50 8.40 16.07
N LEU A 80 -18.59 7.08 16.08
CA LEU A 80 -17.58 6.17 15.56
C LEU A 80 -18.20 5.16 14.61
N ASN A 81 -17.37 4.63 13.71
CA ASN A 81 -17.67 3.48 12.87
C ASN A 81 -16.59 2.43 13.10
N VAL A 82 -16.96 1.16 13.13
CA VAL A 82 -16.02 0.04 13.22
C VAL A 82 -16.15 -0.83 11.98
N LEU A 83 -15.01 -1.14 11.35
CA LEU A 83 -14.92 -2.12 10.28
C LEU A 83 -14.30 -3.37 10.87
N SER A 84 -15.09 -4.44 10.95
CA SER A 84 -14.59 -5.76 11.33
C SER A 84 -13.81 -6.42 10.19
N GLU A 85 -13.07 -7.49 10.49
CA GLU A 85 -12.37 -8.28 9.47
C GLU A 85 -13.31 -8.78 8.37
N ALA A 86 -14.52 -9.22 8.76
CA ALA A 86 -15.55 -9.65 7.83
C ALA A 86 -16.07 -8.51 6.94
N ASP A 87 -16.20 -7.29 7.48
CA ASP A 87 -16.61 -6.13 6.68
C ASP A 87 -15.51 -5.72 5.70
N ILE A 88 -14.25 -5.70 6.16
CA ILE A 88 -13.08 -5.44 5.34
C ILE A 88 -13.03 -6.45 4.19
N ALA A 89 -13.16 -7.75 4.48
CA ALA A 89 -13.19 -8.81 3.48
C ALA A 89 -14.35 -8.64 2.48
N ARG A 90 -15.55 -8.27 2.96
CA ARG A 90 -16.73 -8.03 2.11
C ARG A 90 -16.53 -6.86 1.15
N THR A 91 -15.68 -5.89 1.47
CA THR A 91 -15.36 -4.79 0.54
C THR A 91 -14.61 -5.26 -0.72
N GLY A 92 -13.94 -6.41 -0.66
CA GLY A 92 -13.05 -6.90 -1.71
C GLY A 92 -11.84 -5.99 -1.98
N ALA A 93 -11.54 -5.03 -1.08
CA ALA A 93 -10.37 -4.18 -1.20
C ALA A 93 -9.11 -4.93 -0.78
N GLY A 94 -8.02 -4.75 -1.53
CA GLY A 94 -6.72 -5.32 -1.19
C GLY A 94 -5.93 -4.50 -0.15
N ASP A 95 -6.43 -3.33 0.21
CA ASP A 95 -5.83 -2.40 1.15
C ASP A 95 -6.91 -1.71 2.00
N ILE A 96 -6.51 -1.21 3.18
CA ILE A 96 -7.47 -0.63 4.13
C ILE A 96 -8.02 0.71 3.64
N ALA A 97 -7.29 1.47 2.80
CA ALA A 97 -7.80 2.72 2.22
C ALA A 97 -9.04 2.47 1.36
N GLY A 98 -9.00 1.45 0.49
CA GLY A 98 -10.14 1.05 -0.33
C GLY A 98 -11.34 0.58 0.49
N ALA A 99 -11.11 -0.13 1.60
CA ALA A 99 -12.17 -0.55 2.51
C ALA A 99 -12.80 0.66 3.22
N LEU A 100 -11.96 1.57 3.74
CA LEU A 100 -12.40 2.81 4.39
C LEU A 100 -13.15 3.76 3.45
N GLY A 101 -12.87 3.72 2.15
CA GLY A 101 -13.61 4.50 1.16
C GLY A 101 -15.11 4.16 1.08
N ARG A 102 -15.54 3.00 1.60
CA ARG A 102 -16.96 2.61 1.67
C ARG A 102 -17.67 3.13 2.91
N VAL A 103 -16.94 3.77 3.83
CA VAL A 103 -17.46 4.24 5.11
C VAL A 103 -18.03 5.64 4.97
N SER A 104 -19.24 5.85 5.49
CA SER A 104 -19.91 7.15 5.42
C SER A 104 -19.04 8.27 6.03
N GLY A 105 -18.94 9.40 5.32
CA GLY A 105 -18.19 10.56 5.78
C GLY A 105 -16.66 10.39 5.72
N LEU A 106 -16.16 9.36 5.03
CA LEU A 106 -14.76 9.26 4.62
C LEU A 106 -14.63 9.51 3.12
N SER A 107 -13.50 10.06 2.71
CA SER A 107 -13.12 10.20 1.30
C SER A 107 -11.68 9.79 1.11
N VAL A 108 -11.43 8.90 0.15
CA VAL A 108 -10.08 8.52 -0.27
C VAL A 108 -9.65 9.45 -1.40
N VAL A 109 -8.47 10.07 -1.28
CA VAL A 109 -7.96 11.05 -2.24
C VAL A 109 -6.54 10.70 -2.67
N GLY A 110 -6.33 10.64 -3.98
CA GLY A 110 -5.03 10.31 -4.58
C GLY A 110 -4.55 8.93 -4.15
N ASP A 111 -3.27 8.84 -3.78
CA ASP A 111 -2.57 7.61 -3.40
C ASP A 111 -2.92 7.17 -1.96
N GLY A 112 -4.18 6.77 -1.73
CA GLY A 112 -4.56 6.09 -0.48
C GLY A 112 -4.74 6.96 0.76
N ARG A 113 -4.73 8.29 0.64
CA ARG A 113 -4.97 9.19 1.78
C ARG A 113 -6.45 9.23 2.11
N VAL A 114 -6.79 8.95 3.36
CA VAL A 114 -8.18 8.93 3.83
C VAL A 114 -8.46 10.18 4.66
N PHE A 115 -9.47 10.94 4.25
CA PHE A 115 -9.92 12.14 4.97
C PHE A 115 -11.25 11.90 5.67
N VAL A 116 -11.38 12.45 6.86
CA VAL A 116 -12.59 12.38 7.67
C VAL A 116 -13.38 13.66 7.51
N ARG A 117 -14.65 13.56 7.11
CA ARG A 117 -15.59 14.67 6.86
C ARG A 117 -15.07 15.69 5.84
N GLY A 118 -14.26 15.24 4.88
CA GLY A 118 -13.67 16.09 3.84
C GLY A 118 -12.63 17.10 4.37
N LEU A 119 -12.19 16.97 5.62
CA LEU A 119 -11.12 17.80 6.16
C LEU A 119 -9.77 17.24 5.74
N GLY A 120 -8.94 18.11 5.13
CA GLY A 120 -7.64 17.71 4.57
C GLY A 120 -6.58 17.35 5.62
N ASP A 121 -5.35 17.18 5.13
CA ASP A 121 -4.24 16.48 5.76
C ASP A 121 -3.95 16.77 7.24
N ARG A 122 -4.22 17.99 7.72
CA ARG A 122 -3.87 18.43 9.08
C ARG A 122 -4.89 18.02 10.14
N TYR A 123 -6.03 17.47 9.73
CA TYR A 123 -7.17 17.22 10.61
C TYR A 123 -7.47 15.73 10.82
N SER A 124 -6.72 14.84 10.17
CA SER A 124 -6.82 13.39 10.36
C SER A 124 -5.60 12.85 11.09
N LEU A 125 -5.82 11.96 12.05
CA LEU A 125 -4.79 11.22 12.76
C LEU A 125 -4.94 9.73 12.42
N ALA A 126 -3.85 9.09 12.01
CA ALA A 126 -3.79 7.65 11.79
C ALA A 126 -2.99 6.98 12.90
N LEU A 127 -3.56 5.93 13.50
CA LEU A 127 -2.96 5.14 14.56
C LEU A 127 -2.90 3.67 14.14
N LEU A 128 -1.91 2.95 14.65
CA LEU A 128 -1.81 1.50 14.59
C LEU A 128 -1.73 0.98 16.02
N ASN A 129 -2.67 0.12 16.41
CA ASN A 129 -2.85 -0.38 17.77
C ASN A 129 -2.81 0.75 18.83
N GLY A 130 -3.45 1.88 18.52
CA GLY A 130 -3.52 3.05 19.40
C GLY A 130 -2.26 3.92 19.44
N LEU A 131 -1.21 3.60 18.68
CA LEU A 131 0.03 4.37 18.61
C LEU A 131 0.12 5.18 17.30
N PRO A 132 0.65 6.42 17.31
CA PRO A 132 0.77 7.24 16.11
C PRO A 132 1.64 6.63 15.02
N LEU A 133 1.15 6.64 13.78
CA LEU A 133 1.89 6.18 12.62
C LEU A 133 2.68 7.33 11.95
N PRO A 134 3.96 7.13 11.62
CA PRO A 134 4.73 8.11 10.85
C PRO A 134 4.40 8.03 9.35
N SER A 135 4.30 9.19 8.70
CA SER A 135 4.11 9.27 7.25
C SER A 135 5.42 8.97 6.51
N PRO A 136 5.41 8.11 5.47
CA PRO A 136 6.55 7.95 4.56
C PRO A 136 6.71 9.15 3.60
N GLU A 137 5.70 10.02 3.48
CA GLU A 137 5.76 11.17 2.57
C GLU A 137 6.45 12.37 3.24
N PRO A 138 7.57 12.89 2.70
CA PRO A 138 8.36 13.93 3.35
C PRO A 138 7.61 15.27 3.47
N LEU A 139 6.61 15.51 2.62
CA LEU A 139 5.87 16.77 2.54
C LEU A 139 4.43 16.66 3.06
N SER A 140 3.99 15.47 3.52
CA SER A 140 2.66 15.28 4.10
C SER A 140 2.71 14.55 5.43
N ARG A 141 1.91 15.02 6.39
CA ARG A 141 1.73 14.34 7.68
C ARG A 141 0.74 13.18 7.62
N VAL A 142 -0.05 13.09 6.54
CA VAL A 142 -1.04 12.01 6.40
C VAL A 142 -0.33 10.76 5.95
N VAL A 143 -0.57 9.69 6.69
CA VAL A 143 -0.11 8.36 6.32
C VAL A 143 -0.99 7.85 5.18
N PRO A 144 -0.42 7.53 4.01
CA PRO A 144 -1.14 6.81 2.96
C PRO A 144 -1.57 5.46 3.50
N LEU A 145 -2.88 5.18 3.52
CA LEU A 145 -3.39 3.93 4.08
C LEU A 145 -3.47 2.81 3.03
N ASP A 146 -3.19 3.10 1.75
CA ASP A 146 -3.10 2.11 0.69
C ASP A 146 -1.93 1.13 0.88
N ILE A 147 -0.90 1.53 1.64
CA ILE A 147 0.23 0.67 1.95
C ILE A 147 -0.13 -0.45 2.92
N PHE A 148 -1.25 -0.36 3.65
CA PHE A 148 -1.66 -1.37 4.64
C PHE A 148 -2.55 -2.41 3.98
N PRO A 149 -2.04 -3.64 3.73
CA PRO A 149 -2.83 -4.73 3.21
C PRO A 149 -3.95 -5.11 4.18
N THR A 150 -5.08 -5.59 3.67
CA THR A 150 -6.19 -6.03 4.53
C THR A 150 -5.87 -7.31 5.30
N ASP A 151 -4.93 -8.14 4.84
CA ASP A 151 -4.52 -9.39 5.48
C ASP A 151 -3.75 -9.22 6.80
N VAL A 152 -3.17 -8.05 7.08
CA VAL A 152 -2.49 -7.76 8.37
C VAL A 152 -3.38 -7.01 9.36
N ILE A 153 -4.57 -6.60 8.93
CA ILE A 153 -5.52 -5.78 9.71
C ILE A 153 -6.71 -6.64 10.15
N SER A 154 -7.00 -6.66 11.44
CA SER A 154 -8.22 -7.28 11.97
C SER A 154 -9.39 -6.31 12.01
N SER A 155 -9.13 -5.04 12.32
CA SER A 155 -10.19 -4.03 12.35
C SER A 155 -9.70 -2.64 12.06
N SER A 156 -10.63 -1.76 11.71
CA SER A 156 -10.39 -0.32 11.68
C SER A 156 -11.50 0.40 12.43
N LEU A 157 -11.12 1.15 13.47
CA LEU A 157 -12.01 2.08 14.17
C LEU A 157 -11.83 3.48 13.60
N VAL A 158 -12.93 4.12 13.23
CA VAL A 158 -12.94 5.48 12.71
C VAL A 158 -13.79 6.34 13.63
N GLN A 159 -13.14 7.23 14.37
CA GLN A 159 -13.81 8.13 15.28
C GLN A 159 -13.85 9.56 14.73
N LYS A 160 -15.05 10.13 14.63
CA LYS A 160 -15.29 11.44 13.99
C LYS A 160 -15.48 12.57 14.99
N THR A 161 -15.70 12.26 16.26
CA THR A 161 -15.89 13.26 17.32
C THR A 161 -14.77 13.18 18.34
N TYR A 162 -14.51 14.28 19.03
CA TYR A 162 -13.51 14.32 20.09
C TYR A 162 -13.75 13.25 21.16
N SER A 163 -12.68 12.68 21.70
CA SER A 163 -12.66 11.86 22.92
C SER A 163 -11.37 12.11 23.68
N ALA A 164 -11.44 11.98 25.00
CA ALA A 164 -10.29 12.05 25.89
C ALA A 164 -9.30 10.88 25.70
N ASN A 165 -9.73 9.80 25.04
CA ASN A 165 -8.92 8.61 24.79
C ASN A 165 -7.85 8.81 23.69
N PHE A 166 -7.95 9.87 22.90
CA PHE A 166 -7.04 10.14 21.80
C PHE A 166 -6.32 11.49 21.99
N PRO A 167 -5.10 11.66 21.43
CA PRO A 167 -4.39 12.93 21.47
C PRO A 167 -5.23 14.07 20.86
N GLY A 168 -5.14 15.28 21.42
CA GLY A 168 -5.92 16.45 20.98
C GLY A 168 -5.50 17.05 19.63
N GLU A 169 -4.78 16.32 18.80
CA GLU A 169 -4.20 16.79 17.54
C GLU A 169 -5.08 16.58 16.30
N PHE A 170 -6.28 15.99 16.44
CA PHE A 170 -7.22 15.77 15.33
C PHE A 170 -8.42 16.73 15.38
N GLY A 171 -8.77 17.31 14.22
CA GLY A 171 -9.95 18.16 14.06
C GLY A 171 -11.08 17.54 13.21
N GLY A 172 -10.77 16.51 12.44
CA GLY A 172 -11.70 15.78 11.58
C GLY A 172 -12.03 14.40 12.08
N GLY A 173 -11.01 13.61 12.44
CA GLY A 173 -11.20 12.32 13.08
C GLY A 173 -9.92 11.51 13.23
N VAL A 174 -10.03 10.44 14.01
CA VAL A 174 -8.98 9.45 14.24
C VAL A 174 -9.34 8.17 13.48
N ILE A 175 -8.37 7.62 12.77
CA ILE A 175 -8.44 6.30 12.14
C ILE A 175 -7.45 5.43 12.91
N ASN A 176 -7.96 4.44 13.64
CA ASN A 176 -7.15 3.50 14.38
C ASN A 176 -7.25 2.12 13.75
N LEU A 177 -6.14 1.66 13.20
CA LEU A 177 -6.00 0.32 12.64
C LEU A 177 -5.58 -0.65 13.74
N THR A 178 -6.24 -1.79 13.84
CA THR A 178 -5.83 -2.87 14.75
C THR A 178 -5.28 -4.02 13.92
N THR A 179 -4.05 -4.42 14.20
CA THR A 179 -3.43 -5.55 13.52
C THR A 179 -4.08 -6.87 13.91
N LYS A 180 -3.87 -7.93 13.12
CA LYS A 180 -4.30 -9.28 13.51
C LYS A 180 -3.86 -9.66 14.92
N ALA A 181 -4.81 -10.22 15.65
CA ALA A 181 -4.70 -10.51 17.06
C ALA A 181 -3.96 -11.83 17.33
N ILE A 182 -3.73 -12.09 18.61
CA ILE A 182 -3.25 -13.38 19.09
C ILE A 182 -4.30 -14.45 18.77
N PRO A 183 -3.96 -15.57 18.10
CA PRO A 183 -4.88 -16.68 17.89
C PRO A 183 -5.38 -17.24 19.22
N SER A 184 -6.69 -17.46 19.32
CA SER A 184 -7.26 -18.33 20.36
C SER A 184 -6.94 -19.80 20.08
N GLU A 185 -6.85 -20.18 18.81
CA GLU A 185 -6.62 -21.55 18.33
C GLU A 185 -5.61 -21.61 17.18
N ASN A 186 -5.04 -22.80 16.95
CA ASN A 186 -4.07 -23.01 15.89
C ASN A 186 -4.75 -22.94 14.51
N PHE A 187 -4.22 -22.15 13.60
CA PHE A 187 -4.75 -22.04 12.24
C PHE A 187 -3.64 -21.80 11.20
N LEU A 188 -3.96 -22.10 9.94
CA LEU A 188 -3.11 -21.82 8.79
C LEU A 188 -3.99 -21.45 7.60
N ASP A 189 -3.89 -20.21 7.17
CA ASP A 189 -4.60 -19.66 6.02
C ASP A 189 -3.62 -19.42 4.86
N ILE A 190 -3.97 -19.95 3.69
CA ILE A 190 -3.23 -19.73 2.45
C ILE A 190 -4.20 -19.10 1.46
N SER A 191 -3.86 -17.92 0.97
CA SER A 191 -4.64 -17.19 -0.02
C SER A 191 -3.79 -16.93 -1.26
N ILE A 192 -4.28 -17.31 -2.43
CA ILE A 192 -3.66 -17.00 -3.71
C ILE A 192 -4.72 -16.34 -4.57
N GLY A 193 -4.40 -15.16 -5.10
CA GLY A 193 -5.27 -14.38 -5.97
C GLY A 193 -4.64 -14.14 -7.33
N ALA A 194 -5.47 -14.08 -8.36
CA ALA A 194 -5.11 -13.56 -9.66
C ALA A 194 -6.22 -12.61 -10.12
N SER A 195 -5.84 -11.50 -10.77
CA SER A 195 -6.80 -10.58 -11.36
C SER A 195 -6.27 -10.00 -12.66
N GLY A 196 -7.18 -9.46 -13.48
CA GLY A 196 -6.83 -8.85 -14.75
C GLY A 196 -7.63 -7.59 -14.99
N ASP A 197 -7.04 -6.69 -15.77
CA ASP A 197 -7.63 -5.45 -16.26
C ASP A 197 -7.67 -5.53 -17.79
N THR A 198 -8.81 -5.22 -18.40
CA THR A 198 -9.02 -5.42 -19.84
C THR A 198 -8.14 -4.55 -20.73
N GLU A 199 -7.62 -3.42 -20.21
CA GLU A 199 -6.76 -2.49 -20.93
C GLU A 199 -5.26 -2.73 -20.62
N THR A 200 -4.96 -3.66 -19.71
CA THR A 200 -3.60 -3.89 -19.21
C THR A 200 -3.17 -5.34 -19.41
N THR A 201 -3.95 -6.30 -18.95
CA THR A 201 -3.56 -7.70 -18.86
C THR A 201 -3.49 -8.33 -20.24
N PHE A 202 -2.34 -8.92 -20.57
CA PHE A 202 -1.98 -9.44 -21.90
C PHE A 202 -1.90 -8.40 -23.02
N GLU A 203 -2.05 -7.11 -22.69
CA GLU A 203 -1.89 -6.01 -23.63
C GLU A 203 -0.44 -5.51 -23.69
N ASN A 204 -0.19 -4.63 -24.66
CA ASN A 204 1.09 -3.94 -24.77
C ASN A 204 1.30 -2.98 -23.60
N GLY A 205 2.50 -2.98 -23.03
CA GLY A 205 2.91 -2.08 -21.97
C GLY A 205 4.31 -1.52 -22.19
N LEU A 206 4.67 -0.57 -21.35
CA LEU A 206 6.02 -0.03 -21.23
C LEU A 206 6.69 -0.60 -19.98
N THR A 207 7.99 -0.81 -20.07
CA THR A 207 8.81 -1.21 -18.93
C THR A 207 10.26 -0.78 -19.15
N TYR A 208 11.11 -1.12 -18.20
CA TYR A 208 12.56 -1.05 -18.35
C TYR A 208 13.14 -2.22 -17.55
N PHE A 209 14.37 -2.64 -17.86
CA PHE A 209 14.92 -3.85 -17.24
C PHE A 209 15.03 -3.72 -15.72
N GLY A 210 15.68 -2.67 -15.23
CA GLY A 210 15.91 -2.48 -13.80
C GLY A 210 16.83 -3.57 -13.25
N SER A 211 16.30 -4.45 -12.40
CA SER A 211 16.95 -5.65 -11.89
C SER A 211 16.01 -6.87 -11.91
N ARG A 212 16.54 -8.07 -11.63
CA ARG A 212 15.71 -9.28 -11.45
C ARG A 212 14.89 -9.25 -10.15
N LEU A 213 15.32 -8.50 -9.14
CA LEU A 213 14.62 -8.40 -7.86
C LEU A 213 13.44 -7.43 -7.94
N ASP A 214 13.35 -6.62 -9.01
CA ASP A 214 12.25 -5.68 -9.22
C ASP A 214 10.88 -6.36 -9.23
N THR A 215 10.80 -7.60 -9.71
CA THR A 215 9.55 -8.40 -9.71
C THR A 215 9.01 -8.64 -8.29
N PHE A 216 9.88 -8.62 -7.29
CA PHE A 216 9.56 -8.77 -5.88
C PHE A 216 9.56 -7.44 -5.12
N GLY A 217 9.74 -6.30 -5.81
CA GLY A 217 9.75 -4.98 -5.18
C GLY A 217 11.06 -4.62 -4.49
N PHE A 218 12.16 -5.34 -4.75
CA PHE A 218 13.45 -5.06 -4.12
C PHE A 218 14.47 -4.57 -5.15
N ASP A 219 15.22 -3.52 -4.79
CA ASP A 219 16.39 -3.13 -5.56
C ASP A 219 17.60 -4.01 -5.20
N ASN A 220 18.54 -4.15 -6.13
CA ASN A 220 19.81 -4.87 -5.91
C ASN A 220 21.01 -3.91 -5.75
N GLY A 221 20.75 -2.63 -5.50
CA GLY A 221 21.75 -1.56 -5.40
C GLY A 221 22.16 -0.99 -6.75
N ASN A 222 21.56 -1.42 -7.88
CA ASN A 222 21.91 -0.86 -9.18
C ASN A 222 21.36 0.56 -9.39
N ARG A 223 20.46 1.02 -8.51
CA ARG A 223 19.95 2.39 -8.44
C ARG A 223 20.67 3.23 -7.37
N ASP A 224 21.75 2.73 -6.77
CA ASP A 224 22.58 3.52 -5.87
C ASP A 224 23.38 4.59 -6.64
N ILE A 225 23.80 5.64 -5.93
CA ILE A 225 24.67 6.67 -6.48
C ILE A 225 25.95 5.99 -7.01
N PRO A 226 26.27 6.11 -8.32
CA PRO A 226 27.43 5.44 -8.89
C PRO A 226 28.74 5.87 -8.23
N SER A 227 29.72 4.97 -8.17
CA SER A 227 30.95 5.18 -7.40
C SER A 227 31.73 6.44 -7.82
N ASN A 228 31.78 6.78 -9.11
CA ASN A 228 32.46 8.00 -9.57
C ASN A 228 31.70 9.26 -9.12
N LEU A 229 30.37 9.23 -9.14
CA LEU A 229 29.53 10.33 -8.68
C LEU A 229 29.62 10.49 -7.15
N GLN A 230 29.62 9.38 -6.41
CA GLN A 230 29.81 9.40 -4.95
C GLN A 230 31.19 9.93 -4.56
N ALA A 231 32.24 9.52 -5.28
CA ALA A 231 33.60 10.04 -5.08
C ALA A 231 33.66 11.55 -5.36
N PHE A 232 32.97 12.02 -6.41
CA PHE A 232 32.83 13.45 -6.69
C PHE A 232 32.14 14.20 -5.54
N PHE A 233 30.99 13.73 -5.04
CA PHE A 233 30.32 14.34 -3.89
C PHE A 233 31.21 14.40 -2.65
N ASN A 234 31.95 13.33 -2.38
CA ASN A 234 32.88 13.27 -1.24
C ASN A 234 34.09 14.21 -1.40
N SER A 235 34.47 14.53 -2.65
CA SER A 235 35.63 15.40 -2.94
C SER A 235 35.38 16.88 -2.60
N GLY A 236 34.12 17.33 -2.64
CA GLY A 236 33.76 18.74 -2.48
C GLY A 236 34.19 19.66 -3.64
N LEU A 237 34.71 19.09 -4.74
CA LEU A 237 35.07 19.85 -5.95
C LEU A 237 33.84 20.38 -6.67
N ARG A 238 33.99 21.46 -7.45
CA ARG A 238 32.94 21.91 -8.37
C ARG A 238 33.05 21.15 -9.68
N VAL A 239 31.93 20.98 -10.38
CA VAL A 239 31.91 20.30 -11.69
C VAL A 239 32.88 20.94 -12.69
N GLY A 240 33.04 22.28 -12.63
CA GLY A 240 33.97 23.01 -13.50
C GLY A 240 35.46 22.80 -13.19
N ASP A 241 35.79 22.23 -12.02
CA ASP A 241 37.17 21.95 -11.62
C ASP A 241 37.62 20.54 -12.04
N LEU A 242 36.70 19.71 -12.55
CA LEU A 242 36.99 18.36 -13.00
C LEU A 242 37.72 18.37 -14.35
N SER A 243 38.69 17.48 -14.51
CA SER A 243 39.25 17.18 -15.83
C SER A 243 38.18 16.60 -16.76
N ARG A 244 38.45 16.64 -18.07
CA ARG A 244 37.56 16.02 -19.08
C ARG A 244 37.38 14.53 -18.84
N ASP A 245 38.42 13.84 -18.39
CA ASP A 245 38.39 12.40 -18.16
C ASP A 245 37.56 12.05 -16.92
N GLU A 246 37.71 12.80 -15.82
CA GLU A 246 36.88 12.65 -14.62
C GLU A 246 35.41 12.93 -14.92
N SER A 247 35.14 14.03 -15.65
CA SER A 247 33.79 14.38 -16.08
C SER A 247 33.17 13.31 -16.99
N GLY A 248 33.96 12.76 -17.92
CA GLY A 248 33.53 11.68 -18.81
C GLY A 248 33.23 10.39 -18.06
N ALA A 249 34.03 10.05 -17.05
CA ALA A 249 33.84 8.87 -16.22
C ALA A 249 32.59 8.96 -15.32
N ILE A 250 32.25 10.16 -14.83
CA ILE A 250 30.98 10.40 -14.12
C ILE A 250 29.82 10.30 -15.11
N ALA A 251 29.88 11.02 -16.24
CA ALA A 251 28.83 11.05 -17.24
C ALA A 251 28.46 9.65 -17.76
N GLY A 252 29.46 8.78 -17.98
CA GLY A 252 29.26 7.40 -18.42
C GLY A 252 28.49 6.51 -17.43
N GLN A 253 28.35 6.92 -16.16
CA GLN A 253 27.62 6.19 -15.12
C GLN A 253 26.27 6.82 -14.76
N LEU A 254 25.98 8.05 -15.19
CA LEU A 254 24.75 8.77 -14.82
C LEU A 254 23.47 8.12 -15.35
N PHE A 255 23.54 7.42 -16.48
CA PHE A 255 22.37 6.84 -17.14
C PHE A 255 22.62 5.38 -17.54
N PRO A 256 22.63 4.45 -16.58
CA PRO A 256 22.79 3.02 -16.86
C PRO A 256 21.65 2.55 -17.78
N LEU A 257 21.99 1.96 -18.93
CA LEU A 257 21.02 1.62 -19.98
C LEU A 257 19.89 0.72 -19.48
N ASN A 258 20.16 -0.17 -18.51
CA ASN A 258 19.16 -1.03 -17.91
C ASN A 258 18.08 -0.26 -17.11
N LEU A 259 18.39 0.93 -16.59
CA LEU A 259 17.46 1.76 -15.83
C LEU A 259 16.72 2.77 -16.71
N VAL A 260 17.38 3.25 -17.78
CA VAL A 260 16.87 4.38 -18.58
C VAL A 260 16.28 3.99 -19.93
N THR A 261 16.59 2.80 -20.44
CA THR A 261 16.09 2.38 -21.75
C THR A 261 14.66 1.90 -21.61
N LEU A 262 13.74 2.68 -22.17
CA LEU A 262 12.35 2.31 -22.28
C LEU A 262 12.19 1.10 -23.21
N GLN A 263 11.44 0.11 -22.76
CA GLN A 263 11.21 -1.15 -23.44
C GLN A 263 9.71 -1.37 -23.62
N LYS A 264 9.34 -1.93 -24.76
CA LYS A 264 7.98 -2.41 -24.98
C LYS A 264 7.86 -3.83 -24.46
N ASN A 265 6.88 -4.09 -23.60
CA ASN A 265 6.43 -5.43 -23.29
C ASN A 265 5.17 -5.71 -24.11
N ASN A 266 5.16 -6.75 -24.93
CA ASN A 266 4.01 -7.05 -25.79
C ASN A 266 2.88 -7.80 -25.06
N HIS A 267 3.15 -8.36 -23.88
CA HIS A 267 2.16 -9.07 -23.08
C HIS A 267 2.45 -8.83 -21.60
N LEU A 268 1.77 -7.85 -21.00
CA LEU A 268 1.84 -7.67 -19.55
C LEU A 268 1.22 -8.88 -18.83
N PRO A 269 1.81 -9.34 -17.72
CA PRO A 269 1.27 -10.46 -16.96
C PRO A 269 -0.06 -10.07 -16.28
N ALA A 270 -0.82 -11.09 -15.89
CA ALA A 270 -1.94 -10.88 -14.97
C ALA A 270 -1.41 -10.45 -13.59
N ASN A 271 -2.25 -9.74 -12.85
CA ASN A 271 -1.97 -9.40 -11.46
C ASN A 271 -2.01 -10.66 -10.62
N PHE A 272 -1.17 -10.73 -9.59
CA PHE A 272 -1.20 -11.83 -8.63
C PHE A 272 -1.05 -11.35 -7.20
N SER A 273 -1.57 -12.13 -6.27
CA SER A 273 -1.30 -12.01 -4.85
C SER A 273 -1.13 -13.38 -4.22
N ALA A 274 -0.27 -13.46 -3.22
CA ALA A 274 -0.11 -14.63 -2.37
C ALA A 274 0.05 -14.16 -0.93
N ASN A 275 -0.73 -14.73 -0.02
CA ASN A 275 -0.66 -14.48 1.40
C ASN A 275 -0.65 -15.80 2.17
N LEU A 276 0.14 -15.82 3.24
CA LEU A 276 0.26 -16.92 4.18
C LEU A 276 0.10 -16.34 5.58
N THR A 277 -0.94 -16.76 6.30
CA THR A 277 -1.15 -16.40 7.70
C THR A 277 -1.20 -17.66 8.54
N GLY A 278 -0.49 -17.71 9.65
CA GLY A 278 -0.54 -18.83 10.58
C GLY A 278 -0.57 -18.36 12.02
N GLY A 279 -1.38 -19.02 12.83
CA GLY A 279 -1.50 -18.78 14.25
C GLY A 279 -1.21 -20.05 15.05
N LEU A 280 -0.49 -19.92 16.15
CA LEU A 280 -0.28 -20.96 17.15
C LEU A 280 -0.68 -20.43 18.52
N SER A 281 -1.40 -21.22 19.30
CA SER A 281 -1.81 -20.96 20.67
C SER A 281 -1.33 -22.10 21.57
N PHE A 282 -0.72 -21.73 22.69
CA PHE A 282 -0.15 -22.66 23.68
C PHE A 282 -0.70 -22.32 25.06
N GLU A 283 -1.35 -23.29 25.70
CA GLU A 283 -1.70 -23.20 27.12
C GLU A 283 -0.44 -23.50 27.95
N LEU A 284 0.04 -22.52 28.71
CA LEU A 284 1.20 -22.65 29.61
C LEU A 284 0.80 -23.09 31.02
N GLY A 285 -0.51 -23.20 31.28
CA GLY A 285 -1.12 -23.60 32.55
C GLY A 285 -1.47 -22.41 33.44
N GLY A 286 -2.47 -22.59 34.32
CA GLY A 286 -2.89 -21.55 35.28
C GLY A 286 -3.46 -20.30 34.59
N ASP A 287 -4.42 -20.48 33.67
CA ASP A 287 -5.04 -19.42 32.87
C ASP A 287 -4.03 -18.54 32.12
N THR A 288 -2.89 -19.12 31.75
CA THR A 288 -1.86 -18.44 30.97
C THR A 288 -1.80 -19.02 29.56
N TYR A 289 -1.97 -18.15 28.56
CA TYR A 289 -1.94 -18.51 27.15
C TYR A 289 -0.88 -17.70 26.42
N LEU A 290 -0.04 -18.38 25.66
CA LEU A 290 0.90 -17.75 24.74
C LEU A 290 0.43 -18.03 23.32
N GLY A 291 0.18 -16.98 22.55
CA GLY A 291 -0.07 -17.12 21.13
C GLY A 291 0.97 -16.39 20.28
N VAL A 292 1.17 -16.94 19.09
CA VAL A 292 2.10 -16.44 18.07
C VAL A 292 1.33 -16.39 16.76
N ILE A 293 1.36 -15.24 16.09
CA ILE A 293 0.81 -15.07 14.76
C ILE A 293 1.89 -14.59 13.80
N ALA A 294 1.91 -15.17 12.60
CA ALA A 294 2.78 -14.73 11.53
C ALA A 294 1.98 -14.58 10.24
N THR A 295 2.14 -13.44 9.57
CA THR A 295 1.61 -13.18 8.23
C THR A 295 2.75 -12.84 7.30
N ALA A 296 2.71 -13.32 6.06
CA ALA A 296 3.59 -12.89 4.99
C ALA A 296 2.81 -12.83 3.68
N GLY A 297 2.87 -11.67 3.02
CA GLY A 297 2.13 -11.41 1.80
C GLY A 297 2.98 -10.76 0.72
N ILE A 298 2.67 -11.08 -0.53
CA ILE A 298 3.15 -10.38 -1.72
C ILE A 298 1.99 -10.15 -2.69
N SER A 299 1.89 -8.96 -3.25
CA SER A 299 1.04 -8.67 -4.40
C SER A 299 1.78 -7.91 -5.47
N ASN A 300 1.42 -8.16 -6.72
CA ASN A 300 2.01 -7.54 -7.91
C ASN A 300 0.86 -7.15 -8.86
N LYS A 301 0.71 -5.85 -9.09
CA LYS A 301 -0.38 -5.27 -9.87
C LYS A 301 0.18 -4.43 -11.01
N TRP A 302 -0.22 -4.73 -12.22
CA TRP A 302 0.07 -3.95 -13.42
C TRP A 302 -1.11 -3.07 -13.77
N ARG A 303 -0.82 -1.87 -14.26
CA ARG A 303 -1.83 -0.94 -14.78
C ARG A 303 -1.31 -0.12 -15.93
N ASN A 304 -2.01 -0.18 -17.07
CA ASN A 304 -1.84 0.75 -18.17
C ASN A 304 -2.77 1.95 -18.02
N ARG A 305 -2.29 3.13 -18.42
CA ARG A 305 -3.09 4.36 -18.50
C ARG A 305 -2.65 5.17 -19.71
N SER A 306 -3.60 5.75 -20.43
CA SER A 306 -3.36 6.78 -21.43
C SER A 306 -3.94 8.10 -20.95
N VAL A 307 -3.13 9.15 -20.95
CA VAL A 307 -3.49 10.48 -20.45
C VAL A 307 -3.39 11.48 -21.59
N LEU A 308 -4.53 12.06 -21.96
CA LEU A 308 -4.61 13.24 -22.83
C LEU A 308 -4.55 14.49 -21.96
N SER A 309 -3.66 15.42 -22.30
CA SER A 309 -3.57 16.74 -21.68
C SER A 309 -3.49 17.80 -22.77
N GLU A 310 -4.34 18.82 -22.66
CA GLU A 310 -4.42 19.91 -23.61
C GLU A 310 -4.23 21.24 -22.88
N VAL A 311 -3.41 22.11 -23.46
CA VAL A 311 -3.21 23.47 -22.98
C VAL A 311 -3.68 24.43 -24.06
N GLY A 312 -4.61 25.29 -23.67
CA GLY A 312 -5.18 26.30 -24.54
C GLY A 312 -5.03 27.71 -23.97
N ASN A 313 -5.48 28.68 -24.76
CA ASN A 313 -5.59 30.06 -24.32
C ASN A 313 -6.69 30.23 -23.25
N ALA A 314 -6.72 31.39 -22.61
CA ALA A 314 -7.58 31.62 -21.43
C ALA A 314 -9.09 31.47 -21.70
N ASP A 315 -9.54 31.70 -22.93
CA ASP A 315 -10.94 31.52 -23.34
C ASP A 315 -11.24 30.13 -23.93
N LEU A 316 -10.24 29.24 -23.95
CA LEU A 316 -10.29 27.87 -24.46
C LEU A 316 -10.71 27.74 -25.93
N THR A 317 -10.60 28.82 -26.72
CA THR A 317 -10.94 28.79 -28.15
C THR A 317 -9.83 28.22 -29.03
N GLN A 318 -8.60 28.19 -28.52
CA GLN A 318 -7.43 27.67 -29.22
C GLN A 318 -6.63 26.77 -28.29
N ILE A 319 -6.39 25.53 -28.73
CA ILE A 319 -5.43 24.62 -28.12
C ILE A 319 -4.09 24.87 -28.81
N PHE A 320 -3.05 25.13 -28.02
CA PHE A 320 -1.71 25.29 -28.57
C PHE A 320 -0.76 24.16 -28.20
N GLU A 321 -1.14 23.32 -27.24
CA GLU A 321 -0.37 22.13 -26.88
C GLU A 321 -1.30 20.95 -26.64
N THR A 322 -1.03 19.84 -27.31
CA THR A 322 -1.71 18.56 -27.08
C THR A 322 -0.65 17.52 -26.72
N SER A 323 -0.86 16.83 -25.61
CA SER A 323 0.04 15.80 -25.08
C SER A 323 -0.73 14.50 -24.86
N ASN A 324 -0.19 13.40 -25.36
CA ASN A 324 -0.65 12.04 -25.07
C ASN A 324 0.46 11.29 -24.35
N THR A 325 0.20 10.84 -23.13
CA THR A 325 1.16 10.07 -22.33
C THR A 325 0.62 8.69 -22.02
N PHE A 326 1.30 7.67 -22.53
CA PHE A 326 1.07 6.28 -22.15
C PHE A 326 1.95 5.91 -20.96
N ILE A 327 1.34 5.33 -19.93
CA ILE A 327 1.96 5.02 -18.64
C ILE A 327 1.68 3.55 -18.35
N THR A 328 2.72 2.82 -17.97
CA THR A 328 2.59 1.49 -17.38
C THR A 328 3.20 1.52 -15.99
N ASP A 329 2.38 1.21 -15.01
CA ASP A 329 2.76 1.09 -13.60
C ASP A 329 2.76 -0.38 -13.19
N ASN A 330 3.77 -0.76 -12.40
CA ASN A 330 3.85 -2.04 -11.70
C ASN A 330 4.02 -1.74 -10.21
N ASN A 331 2.97 -2.03 -9.44
CA ASN A 331 2.92 -1.88 -8.00
C ASN A 331 3.16 -3.23 -7.34
N ILE A 332 4.23 -3.33 -6.54
CA ILE A 332 4.58 -4.52 -5.78
C ILE A 332 4.50 -4.18 -4.29
N LEU A 333 3.64 -4.90 -3.57
CA LEU A 333 3.46 -4.75 -2.12
C LEU A 333 3.91 -6.04 -1.44
N VAL A 334 4.91 -5.93 -0.57
CA VAL A 334 5.39 -7.01 0.29
C VAL A 334 5.09 -6.63 1.73
N ASN A 335 4.51 -7.56 2.49
CA ASN A 335 4.25 -7.36 3.90
C ASN A 335 4.67 -8.58 4.72
N ALA A 336 5.04 -8.33 5.98
CA ALA A 336 5.21 -9.36 6.98
C ALA A 336 4.76 -8.83 8.34
N LEU A 337 4.03 -9.65 9.08
CA LEU A 337 3.64 -9.38 10.46
C LEU A 337 4.10 -10.55 11.33
N LEU A 338 4.68 -10.24 12.48
CA LEU A 338 4.98 -11.20 13.54
C LEU A 338 4.47 -10.66 14.87
N GLY A 339 3.41 -11.28 15.37
CA GLY A 339 2.80 -10.94 16.65
C GLY A 339 3.05 -12.03 17.67
N PHE A 340 3.38 -11.61 18.88
CA PHE A 340 3.38 -12.44 20.07
C PHE A 340 2.36 -11.88 21.03
N GLY A 341 1.67 -12.74 21.74
CA GLY A 341 1.00 -12.25 22.92
C GLY A 341 0.77 -13.29 23.98
N LEU A 342 0.62 -12.77 25.18
CA LEU A 342 0.69 -13.50 26.42
C LEU A 342 -0.46 -12.99 27.29
N ASP A 343 -1.44 -13.86 27.48
CA ASP A 343 -2.52 -13.66 28.43
C ASP A 343 -2.15 -14.37 29.73
N ILE A 344 -2.25 -13.67 30.86
CA ILE A 344 -1.98 -14.19 32.21
C ILE A 344 -3.17 -13.81 33.09
N GLY A 345 -4.14 -14.72 33.21
CA GLY A 345 -5.41 -14.43 33.88
C GLY A 345 -6.18 -13.32 33.16
N GLU A 346 -6.27 -12.14 33.79
CA GLU A 346 -6.96 -10.96 33.23
C GLU A 346 -5.99 -9.97 32.56
N HIS A 347 -4.68 -10.19 32.65
CA HIS A 347 -3.67 -9.36 32.01
C HIS A 347 -3.37 -9.85 30.59
N THR A 348 -3.14 -8.91 29.67
CA THR A 348 -2.79 -9.20 28.27
C THR A 348 -1.57 -8.40 27.86
N ILE A 349 -0.57 -9.05 27.27
CA ILE A 349 0.62 -8.42 26.71
C ILE A 349 0.70 -8.80 25.23
N ARG A 350 0.86 -7.82 24.35
CA ARG A 350 1.00 -7.99 22.91
C ARG A 350 2.26 -7.30 22.42
N TRP A 351 3.08 -8.04 21.68
CA TRP A 351 4.22 -7.51 20.97
C TRP A 351 4.06 -7.77 19.48
N THR A 352 3.81 -6.71 18.72
CA THR A 352 3.58 -6.77 17.27
C THR A 352 4.77 -6.19 16.53
N ASN A 353 5.23 -6.89 15.51
CA ASN A 353 6.24 -6.42 14.57
C ASN A 353 5.62 -6.42 13.17
N LEU A 354 5.70 -5.30 12.48
CA LEU A 354 5.13 -5.11 11.15
C LEU A 354 6.19 -4.56 10.20
N TYR A 355 6.28 -5.19 9.04
CA TYR A 355 7.06 -4.75 7.90
C TYR A 355 6.14 -4.59 6.70
N ILE A 356 6.17 -3.43 6.08
CA ILE A 356 5.45 -3.15 4.83
C ILE A 356 6.44 -2.49 3.88
N ARG A 357 6.42 -2.94 2.63
CA ARG A 357 7.15 -2.34 1.53
C ARG A 357 6.27 -2.27 0.30
N ASP A 358 5.93 -1.05 -0.09
CA ASP A 358 5.21 -0.75 -1.31
C ASP A 358 6.16 -0.15 -2.34
N THR A 359 6.19 -0.72 -3.54
CA THR A 359 7.14 -0.36 -4.59
C THR A 359 6.39 -0.07 -5.88
N LEU A 360 6.62 1.11 -6.45
CA LEU A 360 6.12 1.51 -7.75
C LEU A 360 7.26 1.58 -8.76
N LYS A 361 7.20 0.70 -9.76
CA LYS A 361 8.00 0.78 -10.98
C LYS A 361 7.15 1.35 -12.10
N THR A 362 7.51 2.53 -12.61
CA THR A 362 6.74 3.22 -13.65
C THR A 362 7.59 3.49 -14.90
N ALA A 363 6.96 3.32 -16.06
CA ALA A 363 7.54 3.57 -17.37
C ALA A 363 6.54 4.38 -18.21
N ARG A 364 7.00 5.48 -18.81
CA ARG A 364 6.13 6.43 -19.52
C ARG A 364 6.71 6.84 -20.87
N LEU A 365 5.82 6.98 -21.84
CA LEU A 365 6.11 7.56 -23.14
C LEU A 365 5.06 8.63 -23.45
N GLY A 366 5.51 9.88 -23.48
CA GLY A 366 4.72 11.04 -23.88
C GLY A 366 5.06 11.47 -25.29
N THR A 367 4.05 11.87 -26.06
CA THR A 367 4.20 12.64 -27.28
C THR A 367 3.42 13.94 -27.12
N ARG A 368 4.03 15.06 -27.49
CA ARG A 368 3.43 16.38 -27.32
C ARG A 368 3.73 17.24 -28.54
N THR A 369 2.72 17.94 -29.06
CA THR A 369 2.88 18.91 -30.15
C THR A 369 2.55 20.29 -29.61
N ASN A 370 3.45 21.26 -29.82
CA ASN A 370 3.25 22.65 -29.44
C ASN A 370 3.29 23.55 -30.69
N VAL A 371 2.13 24.08 -31.08
CA VAL A 371 1.97 24.85 -32.32
C VAL A 371 2.45 26.30 -32.23
N ASN A 372 2.75 26.78 -31.01
CA ASN A 372 3.26 28.14 -30.79
C ASN A 372 4.78 28.25 -30.97
N LEU A 373 5.48 27.13 -31.14
CA LEU A 373 6.93 27.09 -31.30
C LEU A 373 7.31 26.93 -32.77
N GLY A 374 8.14 27.86 -33.27
CA GLY A 374 8.51 27.91 -34.68
C GLY A 374 7.34 28.17 -35.62
N ASP A 375 7.60 28.19 -36.92
CA ASP A 375 6.56 28.48 -37.92
C ASP A 375 5.63 27.29 -38.20
N SER A 376 6.07 26.07 -37.87
CA SER A 376 5.35 24.80 -38.15
C SER A 376 4.98 24.00 -36.89
N GLY A 377 5.20 24.55 -35.69
CA GLY A 377 5.02 23.84 -34.43
C GLY A 377 6.15 22.86 -34.13
N PHE A 378 6.46 22.61 -32.85
CA PHE A 378 7.47 21.64 -32.43
C PHE A 378 6.80 20.36 -31.92
N ASP A 379 7.38 19.22 -32.25
CA ASP A 379 7.01 17.93 -31.67
C ASP A 379 8.02 17.50 -30.61
N PHE A 380 7.51 16.92 -29.54
CA PHE A 380 8.26 16.44 -28.40
C PHE A 380 7.93 14.97 -28.17
N GLN A 381 8.96 14.18 -27.88
CA GLN A 381 8.80 12.85 -27.32
C GLN A 381 9.51 12.79 -25.98
N ARG A 382 8.80 12.41 -24.94
CA ARG A 382 9.33 12.31 -23.58
C ARG A 382 9.30 10.87 -23.10
N GLN A 383 10.45 10.37 -22.68
CA GLN A 383 10.59 9.05 -22.07
C GLN A 383 10.86 9.25 -20.59
N GLN A 384 10.16 8.53 -19.73
CA GLN A 384 10.41 8.57 -18.30
C GLN A 384 10.45 7.15 -17.72
N THR A 385 11.45 6.87 -16.91
CA THR A 385 11.51 5.69 -16.04
C THR A 385 11.70 6.14 -14.61
N ALA A 386 10.97 5.53 -13.69
CA ALA A 386 11.15 5.82 -12.28
C ALA A 386 10.86 4.60 -11.41
N TRP A 387 11.39 4.69 -10.19
CA TRP A 387 11.24 3.71 -9.14
C TRP A 387 11.00 4.45 -7.83
N PHE A 388 9.93 4.09 -7.14
CA PHE A 388 9.55 4.67 -5.86
C PHE A 388 9.30 3.55 -4.86
N GLU A 389 9.81 3.73 -3.65
CA GLU A 389 9.67 2.79 -2.55
C GLU A 389 9.09 3.53 -1.35
N ARG A 390 8.07 2.95 -0.72
CA ARG A 390 7.57 3.34 0.59
C ARG A 390 7.74 2.15 1.52
N GLN A 391 8.43 2.35 2.64
CA GLN A 391 8.70 1.30 3.61
C GLN A 391 8.22 1.73 4.99
N LEU A 392 7.59 0.82 5.73
CA LEU A 392 7.27 0.96 7.15
C LEU A 392 7.86 -0.23 7.90
N ILE A 393 8.65 0.07 8.92
CA ILE A 393 9.04 -0.89 9.97
C ILE A 393 8.43 -0.37 11.27
N ASP A 394 7.63 -1.20 11.92
CA ASP A 394 6.93 -0.86 13.16
C ASP A 394 7.06 -2.02 14.16
N THR A 395 7.36 -1.70 15.41
CA THR A 395 7.36 -2.63 16.53
C THR A 395 6.65 -1.98 17.71
N GLN A 396 5.64 -2.66 18.25
CA GLN A 396 4.77 -2.13 19.28
C GLN A 396 4.58 -3.15 20.39
N LEU A 397 4.78 -2.70 21.62
CA LEU A 397 4.45 -3.43 22.84
C LEU A 397 3.24 -2.75 23.49
N VAL A 398 2.16 -3.50 23.62
CA VAL A 398 0.94 -3.09 24.31
C VAL A 398 0.72 -4.04 25.48
N ALA A 399 0.53 -3.52 26.68
CA ALA A 399 0.21 -4.29 27.86
C ALA A 399 -1.01 -3.70 28.55
N GLU A 400 -1.99 -4.53 28.83
CA GLU A 400 -3.21 -4.19 29.55
C GLU A 400 -3.23 -5.00 30.83
N LEU A 401 -3.19 -4.31 31.96
CA LEU A 401 -3.01 -4.91 33.26
C LEU A 401 -4.23 -4.60 34.13
N ASP A 402 -5.12 -5.60 34.28
CA ASP A 402 -6.29 -5.53 35.15
C ASP A 402 -5.95 -5.98 36.59
N PHE A 403 -6.04 -5.06 37.55
CA PHE A 403 -5.89 -5.34 38.99
C PHE A 403 -7.22 -5.23 39.74
N GLY A 404 -8.33 -5.53 39.06
CA GLY A 404 -9.71 -5.59 39.53
C GLY A 404 -10.38 -4.22 39.70
N LYS A 405 -9.78 -3.30 40.46
CA LYS A 405 -10.28 -1.91 40.62
C LYS A 405 -9.45 -0.88 39.86
N LEU A 406 -8.34 -1.31 39.29
CA LEU A 406 -7.37 -0.46 38.64
C LEU A 406 -6.94 -1.17 37.36
N ASP A 407 -7.20 -0.51 36.24
CA ASP A 407 -6.73 -0.94 34.92
C ASP A 407 -5.57 -0.05 34.51
N VAL A 408 -4.50 -0.67 34.03
CA VAL A 408 -3.30 0.04 33.55
C VAL A 408 -3.00 -0.37 32.13
N ASP A 409 -3.13 0.58 31.21
CA ASP A 409 -2.77 0.42 29.80
C ASP A 409 -1.40 1.04 29.53
N LEU A 410 -0.45 0.22 29.11
CA LEU A 410 0.88 0.64 28.71
C LEU A 410 1.07 0.38 27.22
N ARG A 411 1.51 1.39 26.48
CA ARG A 411 1.78 1.31 25.05
C ARG A 411 3.13 1.95 24.77
N GLY A 412 4.01 1.22 24.08
CA GLY A 412 5.31 1.71 23.67
C GLY A 412 5.67 1.12 22.31
N GLY A 413 6.26 1.91 21.43
CA GLY A 413 6.62 1.42 20.11
C GLY A 413 7.71 2.24 19.44
N TYR A 414 8.28 1.65 18.40
CA TYR A 414 9.19 2.29 17.47
C TYR A 414 8.66 2.07 16.06
N ALA A 415 8.48 3.16 15.33
CA ALA A 415 8.03 3.15 13.95
C ALA A 415 8.98 4.00 13.10
N ARG A 416 9.39 3.47 11.96
CA ARG A 416 10.20 4.17 10.95
C ARG A 416 9.56 4.00 9.59
N SER A 417 9.16 5.12 9.01
CA SER A 417 8.70 5.20 7.63
C SER A 417 9.77 5.84 6.76
N GLU A 418 10.08 5.23 5.64
CA GLU A 418 11.08 5.69 4.67
C GLU A 418 10.45 5.75 3.28
N ARG A 419 10.87 6.74 2.50
CA ARG A 419 10.52 6.83 1.08
C ARG A 419 11.78 7.05 0.27
N GLU A 420 12.03 6.11 -0.63
CA GLU A 420 13.15 6.17 -1.56
C GLU A 420 12.62 6.39 -2.97
N ALA A 421 13.30 7.26 -3.73
CA ALA A 421 13.00 7.50 -5.14
C ALA A 421 14.29 7.46 -5.96
N PRO A 422 15.04 6.35 -5.91
CA PRO A 422 16.33 6.25 -6.56
C PRO A 422 16.12 6.22 -8.08
N PHE A 423 16.86 7.08 -8.80
CA PHE A 423 16.79 7.23 -10.26
C PHE A 423 15.39 7.49 -10.83
N ASN A 424 15.06 8.77 -10.97
CA ASN A 424 13.97 9.25 -11.82
C ASN A 424 14.58 9.88 -13.07
N ALA A 425 14.56 9.14 -14.18
CA ALA A 425 15.21 9.55 -15.41
C ALA A 425 14.17 10.02 -16.42
N GLU A 426 14.42 11.19 -17.01
CA GLU A 426 13.59 11.78 -18.05
C GLU A 426 14.48 12.17 -19.24
N PHE A 427 14.06 11.77 -20.44
CA PHE A 427 14.70 12.15 -21.70
C PHE A 427 13.64 12.78 -22.60
N GLU A 428 13.87 14.02 -23.01
CA GLU A 428 13.03 14.72 -23.97
C GLU A 428 13.77 14.86 -25.30
N TYR A 429 13.11 14.43 -26.37
CA TYR A 429 13.55 14.59 -27.74
C TYR A 429 12.66 15.65 -28.38
N VAL A 430 13.27 16.57 -29.11
CA VAL A 430 12.58 17.69 -29.76
C VAL A 430 12.80 17.61 -31.26
N ARG A 431 11.72 17.78 -32.01
CA ARG A 431 11.73 17.96 -33.46
C ARG A 431 11.12 19.33 -33.77
N THR A 432 11.86 20.16 -34.49
CA THR A 432 11.45 21.55 -34.77
C THR A 432 10.46 21.67 -35.91
N ASN A 433 10.30 20.60 -36.71
CA ASN A 433 9.50 20.56 -37.93
C ASN A 433 9.92 21.62 -38.96
N ASN A 434 11.18 22.07 -38.89
CA ASN A 434 11.79 22.97 -39.85
C ASN A 434 12.56 22.16 -40.90
N PRO A 435 12.21 22.26 -42.20
CA PRO A 435 12.95 21.58 -43.27
C PRO A 435 14.45 21.92 -43.34
N GLY A 436 14.86 23.05 -42.77
CA GLY A 436 16.26 23.48 -42.67
C GLY A 436 17.02 22.95 -41.44
N ASP A 437 16.36 22.29 -40.50
CA ASP A 437 16.99 21.67 -39.33
C ASP A 437 17.35 20.20 -39.63
N PRO A 438 18.62 19.78 -39.48
CA PRO A 438 19.01 18.38 -39.67
C PRO A 438 18.33 17.39 -38.72
N PHE A 439 17.75 17.84 -37.60
CA PHE A 439 17.00 17.03 -36.65
C PHE A 439 15.48 17.10 -36.85
N GLY A 440 15.05 17.79 -37.92
CA GLY A 440 13.69 17.78 -38.43
C GLY A 440 12.88 19.00 -38.06
#